data_AF-A0A7X7DXW6-F1
#
_entry.id   AF-A0A7X7DXW6-F1
#
_cell.length_a   1.000
_cell.length_b   1.000
_cell.length_c   1.000
_cell.angle_alpha   90.00
_cell.angle_beta   90.00
_cell.angle_gamma   90.00
#
_symmetry.space_group_name_H-M   'P 1'
#
loop_
_entity.id
_entity.type
_entity.pdbx_description
1 polymer ?
#
loop_
_entity_poly.entity_id
_entity_poly.type
_entity_poly.pdbx_seq_one_letter_code
_entity_poly.pdbx_strand_id
1 'polypeptide(L)'
;PDSLRLGFLSDEKTAKETLEPFKHREGWENLDAIKNNRVYGANIGIGRDITDFAGFQMAAKALYPDVFSDVDPEANLRDFYDKYMPVKLYGKWFVEPSEN
;
A
#
# COMPACT_ATOMS: atom_id res chain seq x y z
N PRO A 1 -1.73 17.20 -6.23
CA PRO A 1 -2.69 16.21 -5.68
C PRO A 1 -3.05 16.59 -4.25
N ASP A 2 -4.22 16.15 -3.78
CA ASP A 2 -4.60 16.29 -2.37
C ASP A 2 -3.90 15.22 -1.53
N SER A 3 -4.66 14.31 -0.91
CA SER A 3 -4.13 13.24 -0.06
C SER A 3 -4.41 11.86 -0.66
N LEU A 4 -3.44 10.96 -0.53
CA LEU A 4 -3.66 9.54 -0.75
C LEU A 4 -4.64 9.01 0.29
N ARG A 5 -5.69 8.32 -0.16
CA ARG A 5 -6.74 7.79 0.72
C ARG A 5 -6.52 6.31 0.98
N LEU A 6 -6.16 5.98 2.21
CA LEU A 6 -6.01 4.62 2.73
C LEU A 6 -6.63 4.53 4.14
N GLY A 7 -6.82 3.33 4.64
CA GLY A 7 -7.41 3.00 5.93
C GLY A 7 -8.87 2.54 5.82
N PHE A 8 -9.57 2.52 6.96
CA PHE A 8 -10.91 1.93 7.11
C PHE A 8 -11.99 2.44 6.14
N LEU A 9 -11.88 3.69 5.68
CA LEU A 9 -12.87 4.35 4.83
C LEU A 9 -12.42 4.47 3.37
N SER A 10 -11.45 3.66 2.94
CA SER A 10 -10.96 3.62 1.56
C SER A 10 -11.11 2.22 0.98
N ASP A 11 -11.41 2.13 -0.31
CA ASP A 11 -11.40 0.89 -1.09
C ASP A 11 -10.28 0.93 -2.15
N GLU A 12 -10.14 -0.17 -2.90
CA GLU A 12 -9.10 -0.28 -3.92
C GLU A 12 -9.23 0.81 -5.00
N LYS A 13 -10.46 1.10 -5.43
CA LYS A 13 -10.73 2.11 -6.44
C LYS A 13 -10.28 3.49 -5.96
N THR A 14 -10.71 3.88 -4.76
CA THR A 14 -10.38 5.17 -4.14
C THR A 14 -8.87 5.30 -3.92
N ALA A 15 -8.21 4.22 -3.47
CA ALA A 15 -6.77 4.22 -3.27
C ALA A 15 -6.01 4.42 -4.60
N LYS A 16 -6.41 3.71 -5.67
CA LYS A 16 -5.81 3.86 -7.01
C LYS A 16 -6.06 5.25 -7.61
N GLU A 17 -7.31 5.73 -7.56
CA GLU A 17 -7.69 7.05 -8.08
C GLU A 17 -6.98 8.20 -7.35
N THR A 18 -6.72 8.06 -6.06
CA THR A 18 -6.02 9.10 -5.27
C THR A 18 -4.50 8.99 -5.33
N LEU A 19 -3.95 7.83 -5.71
CA LEU A 19 -2.53 7.64 -6.00
C LEU A 19 -2.15 8.20 -7.38
N GLU A 20 -2.99 8.00 -8.38
CA GLU A 20 -2.66 8.30 -9.79
C GLU A 20 -2.16 9.74 -10.02
N PRO A 21 -2.76 10.79 -9.43
CA PRO A 21 -2.27 12.15 -9.60
C PRO A 21 -0.86 12.42 -9.04
N PHE A 22 -0.33 11.55 -8.16
CA PHE A 22 1.08 11.63 -7.73
C PHE A 22 2.06 11.20 -8.82
N LYS A 23 1.63 10.35 -9.76
CA LYS A 23 2.47 9.92 -10.90
C LYS A 23 2.74 11.07 -11.88
N HIS A 24 1.86 12.06 -11.91
CA HIS A 24 1.92 13.24 -12.77
C HIS A 24 2.34 14.50 -12.00
N ARG A 25 3.01 14.33 -10.85
CA ARG A 25 3.48 15.45 -10.04
C ARG A 25 4.62 16.16 -10.77
N GLU A 26 4.51 17.48 -10.92
CA GLU A 26 5.55 18.30 -11.55
C GLU A 26 6.93 18.03 -10.95
N GLY A 27 7.90 17.72 -11.81
CA GLY A 27 9.27 17.39 -11.45
C GLY A 27 9.52 15.91 -11.14
N TRP A 28 8.49 15.07 -11.13
CA TRP A 28 8.63 13.61 -10.93
C TRP A 28 8.78 12.84 -12.24
N GLU A 29 8.55 13.47 -13.39
CA GLU A 29 8.47 12.81 -14.70
C GLU A 29 9.75 12.04 -15.06
N ASN A 30 10.89 12.50 -14.56
CA ASN A 30 12.18 11.90 -14.82
C ASN A 30 12.61 10.82 -13.82
N LEU A 31 11.85 10.60 -12.74
CA LEU A 31 12.17 9.55 -11.76
C LEU A 31 11.96 8.17 -12.37
N ASP A 32 12.91 7.27 -12.13
CA ASP A 32 12.80 5.88 -12.59
C ASP A 32 11.58 5.17 -12.00
N ALA A 33 11.16 5.54 -10.79
CA ALA A 33 9.95 5.00 -10.18
C ALA A 33 8.67 5.35 -10.98
N ILE A 34 8.60 6.55 -11.59
CA ILE A 34 7.48 6.94 -12.44
C ILE A 34 7.55 6.19 -13.77
N LYS A 35 8.72 6.21 -14.42
CA LYS A 35 8.95 5.57 -15.73
C LYS A 35 8.68 4.07 -15.72
N ASN A 36 8.97 3.41 -14.60
CA ASN A 36 8.80 1.96 -14.45
C ASN A 36 7.49 1.58 -13.74
N ASN A 37 6.55 2.52 -13.54
CA ASN A 37 5.28 2.30 -12.82
C ASN A 37 5.49 1.62 -11.44
N ARG A 38 6.44 2.13 -10.65
CA ARG A 38 6.80 1.64 -9.31
C ARG A 38 6.45 2.66 -8.22
N VAL A 39 5.21 3.15 -8.24
CA VAL A 39 4.68 4.07 -7.24
C VAL A 39 3.71 3.31 -6.34
N TYR A 40 4.03 3.26 -5.04
CA TYR A 40 3.28 2.53 -4.02
C TYR A 40 2.76 3.50 -2.95
N GLY A 41 1.77 3.06 -2.20
CA GLY A 41 1.23 3.79 -1.06
C GLY A 41 1.02 2.89 0.16
N ALA A 42 1.32 3.41 1.35
CA ALA A 42 1.05 2.78 2.63
C ALA A 42 0.28 3.74 3.54
N ASN A 43 -0.63 3.22 4.36
CA ASN A 43 -1.28 4.03 5.38
C ASN A 43 -0.25 4.50 6.42
N ILE A 44 -0.27 5.78 6.78
CA ILE A 44 0.68 6.40 7.73
C ILE A 44 0.61 5.81 9.16
N GLY A 45 -0.49 5.12 9.51
CA GLY A 45 -0.61 4.40 10.77
C GLY A 45 0.32 3.19 10.88
N ILE A 46 0.74 2.62 9.75
CA ILE A 46 1.61 1.45 9.67
C ILE A 46 3.07 1.93 9.64
N GLY A 47 3.71 1.95 10.81
CA GLY A 47 5.11 2.37 10.98
C GLY A 47 5.49 2.74 12.42
N ARG A 48 4.60 2.51 13.40
CA ARG A 48 4.86 2.76 14.82
C ARG A 48 4.00 1.93 15.78
N ASP A 49 3.51 0.76 15.36
CA ASP A 49 2.75 -0.14 16.21
C ASP A 49 2.98 -1.65 15.91
N ILE A 50 2.24 -2.52 16.59
CA ILE A 50 2.40 -3.98 16.46
C ILE A 50 2.05 -4.51 15.06
N THR A 51 1.32 -3.73 14.26
CA THR A 51 0.88 -4.09 12.90
C THR A 51 1.89 -3.70 11.83
N ASP A 52 3.00 -3.05 12.21
CA ASP A 52 4.08 -2.62 11.31
C ASP A 52 4.69 -3.75 10.47
N PHE A 53 4.57 -5.01 10.93
CA PHE A 53 5.03 -6.19 10.17
C PHE A 53 4.44 -6.20 8.74
N ALA A 54 3.19 -5.75 8.56
CA ALA A 54 2.55 -5.69 7.25
C ALA A 54 3.21 -4.61 6.36
N GLY A 55 3.64 -3.49 6.95
CA GLY A 55 4.41 -2.47 6.23
C GLY A 55 5.77 -3.00 5.75
N PHE A 56 6.47 -3.75 6.61
CA PHE A 56 7.73 -4.42 6.23
C PHE A 56 7.52 -5.44 5.11
N GLN A 57 6.45 -6.24 5.17
CA GLN A 57 6.09 -7.18 4.12
C GLN A 57 5.80 -6.49 2.79
N MET A 58 5.05 -5.37 2.81
CA MET A 58 4.78 -4.58 1.61
C MET A 58 6.06 -4.03 1.00
N ALA A 59 6.94 -3.42 1.80
CA ALA A 59 8.21 -2.90 1.32
C ALA A 59 9.11 -4.01 0.75
N ALA A 60 9.18 -5.17 1.42
CA ALA A 60 9.94 -6.32 0.95
C ALA A 60 9.44 -6.83 -0.39
N LYS A 61 8.11 -6.98 -0.56
CA LYS A 61 7.48 -7.38 -1.82
C LYS A 61 7.71 -6.36 -2.93
N ALA A 62 7.58 -5.07 -2.64
CA ALA A 62 7.83 -4.00 -3.61
C ALA A 62 9.28 -3.97 -4.09
N LEU A 63 10.25 -4.31 -3.23
CA LEU A 63 11.67 -4.34 -3.57
C LEU A 63 12.09 -5.63 -4.29
N TYR A 64 11.54 -6.79 -3.88
CA TYR A 64 11.92 -8.11 -4.38
C TYR A 64 10.67 -8.97 -4.68
N PRO A 65 9.90 -8.62 -5.72
CA PRO A 65 8.59 -9.25 -5.99
C PRO A 65 8.67 -10.76 -6.25
N ASP A 66 9.75 -11.23 -6.88
CA ASP A 66 9.94 -12.66 -7.17
C ASP A 66 10.19 -13.47 -5.89
N VAL A 67 10.96 -12.89 -4.96
CA VAL A 67 11.34 -13.53 -3.68
C VAL A 67 10.15 -13.60 -2.72
N PHE A 68 9.27 -12.59 -2.76
CA PHE A 68 8.11 -12.46 -1.87
C PHE A 68 6.79 -12.56 -2.65
N SER A 69 6.76 -13.37 -3.70
CA SER A 69 5.60 -13.52 -4.58
C SER A 69 4.38 -14.09 -3.84
N ASP A 70 4.61 -14.94 -2.83
CA ASP A 70 3.62 -15.58 -1.96
C ASP A 70 3.18 -14.71 -0.77
N VAL A 71 3.87 -13.61 -0.47
CA VAL A 71 3.51 -12.72 0.64
C VAL A 71 2.39 -11.78 0.21
N ASP A 72 1.28 -11.79 0.96
CA ASP A 72 0.22 -10.79 0.90
C ASP A 72 0.18 -9.99 2.23
N PRO A 73 0.73 -8.78 2.26
CA PRO A 73 0.78 -7.96 3.47
C PRO A 73 -0.60 -7.59 4.01
N GLU A 74 -1.58 -7.38 3.14
CA GLU A 74 -2.91 -6.92 3.57
C GLU A 74 -3.76 -8.09 4.06
N ALA A 75 -3.61 -9.28 3.47
CA ALA A 75 -4.19 -10.51 4.00
C ALA A 75 -3.60 -10.84 5.38
N ASN A 76 -2.27 -10.76 5.55
CA ASN A 76 -1.64 -11.01 6.84
C ASN A 76 -2.08 -10.00 7.92
N LEU A 77 -2.26 -8.73 7.55
CA LEU A 77 -2.81 -7.72 8.45
C LEU A 77 -4.26 -8.05 8.85
N ARG A 78 -5.07 -8.53 7.90
CA ARG A 78 -6.45 -8.96 8.14
C ARG A 78 -6.50 -10.16 9.10
N ASP A 79 -5.63 -11.14 8.91
CA ASP A 79 -5.49 -12.30 9.79
C ASP A 79 -5.09 -11.90 11.21
N PHE A 80 -4.18 -10.93 11.35
CA PHE A 80 -3.81 -10.37 12.66
C PHE A 80 -5.01 -9.74 13.37
N TYR A 81 -5.77 -8.90 12.66
CA TYR A 81 -6.98 -8.28 13.22
C TYR A 81 -8.01 -9.34 13.61
N ASP A 82 -8.22 -10.33 12.75
CA ASP A 82 -9.18 -11.41 12.98
C ASP A 82 -8.85 -12.25 14.21
N LYS A 83 -7.57 -12.43 14.50
CA LYS A 83 -7.10 -13.26 15.61
C LYS A 83 -6.97 -12.50 16.93
N TYR A 84 -6.55 -11.24 16.89
CA TYR A 84 -6.11 -10.54 18.10
C TYR A 84 -6.88 -9.25 18.41
N MET A 85 -7.58 -8.66 17.44
CA MET A 85 -8.24 -7.37 17.62
C MET A 85 -9.75 -7.54 17.87
N PRO A 86 -10.39 -6.66 18.67
CA PRO A 86 -11.83 -6.71 18.92
C PRO A 86 -12.67 -6.20 17.75
N VAL A 87 -12.02 -5.72 16.68
CA VAL A 87 -12.65 -5.19 15.47
C VAL A 87 -12.06 -5.88 14.25
N LYS A 88 -12.87 -6.03 13.21
CA LYS A 88 -12.43 -6.55 11.92
C LYS A 88 -11.69 -5.46 11.14
N LEU A 89 -10.66 -5.87 10.39
CA LEU A 89 -9.99 -4.97 9.47
C LEU A 89 -10.91 -4.71 8.26
N TYR A 90 -11.17 -3.44 7.96
CA TYR A 90 -11.86 -3.01 6.74
C TYR A 90 -11.01 -2.02 5.97
N GLY A 91 -11.43 -1.76 4.73
CA GLY A 91 -10.81 -0.80 3.83
C GLY A 91 -9.47 -1.25 3.25
N LYS A 92 -8.72 -0.30 2.68
CA LYS A 92 -7.49 -0.53 1.92
C LYS A 92 -6.29 0.08 2.62
N TRP A 93 -5.27 -0.70 2.94
CA TRP A 93 -4.14 -0.27 3.79
C TRP A 93 -2.84 -0.05 3.02
N PHE A 94 -2.70 -0.73 1.89
CA PHE A 94 -1.62 -0.53 0.94
C PHE A 94 -2.19 -0.39 -0.47
N VAL A 95 -1.51 0.32 -1.35
CA VAL A 95 -1.85 0.38 -2.78
C VAL A 95 -0.60 0.16 -3.60
N GLU A 96 -0.74 -0.73 -4.58
CA GLU A 96 0.28 -1.07 -5.55
C GLU A 96 -0.05 -0.41 -6.89
N PRO A 97 0.96 -0.15 -7.75
CA PRO A 97 0.71 0.30 -9.10
C PRO A 97 -0.11 -0.76 -9.87
N SER A 98 -1.06 -0.31 -10.68
CA SER A 98 -1.80 -1.22 -11.59
C SER A 98 -0.82 -1.96 -12.49
N GLU A 99 -1.08 -3.25 -12.74
CA GLU A 99 -0.34 -4.01 -13.76
C GLU A 99 -0.44 -3.31 -15.13
N ASN A 100 0.66 -3.38 -15.90
CA ASN A 100 0.75 -2.80 -17.24
C ASN A 100 -0.01 -3.63 -18.28
#